data_AF-A0A7X8VNM6-F1
#
_entry.id   AF-A0A7X8VNM6-F1
#
_cell.length_a   1.000
_cell.length_b   1.000
_cell.length_c   1.000
_cell.angle_alpha   90.00
_cell.angle_beta   90.00
_cell.angle_gamma   90.00
#
_symmetry.space_group_name_H-M   'P 1'
#
loop_
_entity.id
_entity.type
_entity.pdbx_description
1 polymer ?
#
loop_
_entity_poly.entity_id
_entity_poly.type
_entity_poly.pdbx_seq_one_letter_code
_entity_poly.pdbx_strand_id
1 'polypeptide(L)'
;MQNQKLPEPLLGQWIWLREPDLYQETHLFFRRDFCVSEMPGSCELWITARSSFHLYINGQLCALGPSEHPLQKSYAYCIDINYLVQVGSNQIAVQVYNANAPLVNHVQKPGGFWAQLQVDGKPLVWSDEEWRCLTPECYPVPGIIRGVGATSVEILDFR
;
A
#
# COMPACT_ATOMS: atom_id res chain seq x y z
N MET A 1 -3.81 23.67 -12.33
CA MET A 1 -3.56 22.49 -11.48
C MET A 1 -4.90 22.09 -10.89
N GLN A 2 -5.44 20.93 -11.26
CA GLN A 2 -6.69 20.45 -10.65
C GLN A 2 -6.43 20.17 -9.17
N ASN A 3 -7.28 20.73 -8.31
CA ASN A 3 -7.21 20.53 -6.87
C ASN A 3 -7.75 19.12 -6.57
N GLN A 4 -6.90 18.10 -6.67
CA GLN A 4 -7.28 16.72 -6.37
C GLN A 4 -7.59 16.60 -4.88
N LYS A 5 -8.86 16.39 -4.56
CA LYS A 5 -9.33 16.06 -3.22
C LYS A 5 -9.38 14.54 -3.06
N LEU A 6 -9.22 14.07 -1.83
CA LEU A 6 -9.50 12.67 -1.48
C LEU A 6 -10.92 12.26 -1.92
N PRO A 7 -11.15 10.97 -2.18
CA PRO A 7 -12.45 10.49 -2.63
C PRO A 7 -13.50 10.70 -1.54
N GLU A 8 -14.71 11.04 -1.96
CA GLU A 8 -15.88 11.18 -1.08
C GLU A 8 -16.94 10.16 -1.50
N PRO A 9 -17.41 9.26 -0.60
CA PRO A 9 -17.04 9.14 0.81
C PRO A 9 -15.67 8.49 1.03
N LEU A 10 -15.02 8.82 2.16
CA LEU A 10 -13.78 8.18 2.61
C LEU A 10 -14.12 6.98 3.52
N LEU A 11 -14.17 5.78 2.95
CA LEU A 11 -14.59 4.54 3.63
C LEU A 11 -13.42 3.70 4.15
N GLY A 12 -12.24 3.81 3.53
CA GLY A 12 -11.08 3.01 3.91
C GLY A 12 -10.62 3.27 5.34
N GLN A 13 -10.15 2.20 5.98
CA GLN A 13 -9.58 2.18 7.32
C GLN A 13 -8.08 1.91 7.23
N TRP A 14 -7.31 2.44 8.18
CA TRP A 14 -5.91 2.04 8.32
C TRP A 14 -5.87 0.60 8.84
N ILE A 15 -5.31 -0.31 8.05
CA ILE A 15 -5.15 -1.72 8.41
C ILE A 15 -3.67 -2.07 8.57
N TRP A 16 -3.38 -2.93 9.54
CA TRP A 16 -2.04 -3.45 9.85
C TRP A 16 -2.15 -4.75 10.65
N LEU A 17 -1.03 -5.28 11.15
CA LEU A 17 -1.03 -6.35 12.15
C LEU A 17 -1.70 -5.90 13.45
N ARG A 18 -2.45 -6.80 14.08
CA ARG A 18 -3.09 -6.56 15.40
C ARG A 18 -2.09 -6.57 16.55
N GLU A 19 -1.01 -7.34 16.40
CA GLU A 19 0.04 -7.40 17.42
C GLU A 19 1.00 -6.21 17.28
N PRO A 20 1.49 -5.65 18.40
CA PRO A 20 2.44 -4.55 18.35
C PRO A 20 3.69 -5.00 17.58
N ASP A 21 4.13 -4.17 16.63
CA ASP A 21 5.37 -4.40 15.88
C ASP A 21 6.57 -4.40 16.85
N LEU A 22 6.99 -5.59 17.25
CA LEU A 22 8.20 -5.83 18.05
C LEU A 22 9.47 -5.71 17.18
N TYR A 23 9.31 -5.69 15.86
CA TYR A 23 10.40 -5.68 14.91
C TYR A 23 10.79 -4.25 14.52
N GLN A 24 12.09 -4.09 14.24
CA GLN A 24 12.64 -2.83 13.76
C GLN A 24 12.11 -2.47 12.36
N GLU A 25 11.70 -3.45 11.56
CA GLU A 25 11.01 -3.23 10.30
C GLU A 25 10.09 -4.41 9.97
N THR A 26 9.07 -4.15 9.16
CA THR A 26 8.03 -5.16 8.86
C THR A 26 7.61 -5.07 7.40
N HIS A 27 7.61 -6.22 6.73
CA HIS A 27 7.02 -6.39 5.40
C HIS A 27 5.69 -7.12 5.54
N LEU A 28 4.65 -6.68 4.83
CA LEU A 28 3.35 -7.35 4.75
C LEU A 28 2.86 -7.38 3.32
N PHE A 29 2.22 -8.48 2.93
CA PHE A 29 1.53 -8.60 1.66
C PHE A 29 0.02 -8.54 1.90
N PHE A 30 -0.63 -7.53 1.34
CA PHE A 30 -2.07 -7.35 1.35
C PHE A 30 -2.65 -7.77 -0.01
N ARG A 31 -3.81 -8.42 0.01
CA ARG A 31 -4.50 -8.84 -1.21
C ARG A 31 -6.01 -8.73 -1.10
N ARG A 32 -6.63 -8.22 -2.16
CA ARG A 32 -8.09 -8.09 -2.28
C ARG A 32 -8.53 -8.36 -3.71
N ASP A 33 -9.50 -9.25 -3.84
CA ASP A 33 -10.11 -9.57 -5.12
C ASP A 33 -11.36 -8.69 -5.31
N PHE A 34 -11.67 -8.30 -6.55
CA PHE A 34 -12.86 -7.54 -6.90
C PHE A 34 -13.37 -7.94 -8.29
N CYS A 35 -14.60 -7.56 -8.63
CA CYS A 35 -15.20 -7.91 -9.91
C CYS A 35 -15.84 -6.68 -10.55
N VAL A 36 -15.70 -6.54 -11.87
CA VAL A 36 -16.42 -5.53 -12.67
C VAL A 36 -17.22 -6.24 -13.74
N SER A 37 -18.51 -5.91 -13.89
CA SER A 37 -19.42 -6.57 -14.84
C SER A 37 -19.23 -6.10 -16.28
N GLU A 38 -18.69 -4.91 -16.47
CA GLU A 38 -18.39 -4.29 -17.75
C GLU A 38 -17.11 -3.46 -17.63
N MET A 39 -16.57 -3.01 -18.77
CA MET A 39 -15.37 -2.18 -18.77
C MET A 39 -15.72 -0.78 -18.21
N PRO A 40 -15.09 -0.34 -17.11
CA PRO A 40 -15.43 0.94 -16.52
C PRO A 40 -14.89 2.12 -17.32
N GLY A 41 -15.56 3.26 -17.21
CA GLY A 41 -15.09 4.52 -17.79
C GLY A 41 -13.91 5.11 -17.02
N SER A 42 -13.87 4.91 -15.69
CA SER A 42 -12.72 5.24 -14.85
C SER A 42 -12.52 4.25 -13.70
N CYS A 43 -11.26 4.02 -13.34
CA CYS A 43 -10.85 3.16 -12.23
C CYS A 43 -9.69 3.83 -11.49
N GLU A 44 -10.00 4.58 -10.43
CA GLU A 44 -9.01 5.34 -9.66
C GLU A 44 -8.75 4.66 -8.31
N LEU A 45 -7.53 4.17 -8.11
CA LEU A 45 -7.08 3.65 -6.83
C LEU A 45 -6.37 4.74 -6.03
N TRP A 46 -6.95 5.06 -4.89
CA TRP A 46 -6.33 5.89 -3.87
C TRP A 46 -5.58 4.99 -2.90
N ILE A 47 -4.30 5.28 -2.63
CA ILE A 47 -3.45 4.39 -1.84
C ILE A 47 -2.38 5.15 -1.06
N THR A 48 -2.06 4.66 0.13
CA THR A 48 -0.90 5.08 0.91
C THR A 48 -0.43 3.97 1.83
N ALA A 49 0.80 4.10 2.29
CA ALA A 49 1.40 3.22 3.29
C ALA A 49 2.28 4.03 4.24
N ARG A 50 2.63 3.41 5.35
CA ARG A 50 3.66 3.85 6.28
C ARG A 50 4.59 2.66 6.44
N SER A 51 5.73 2.62 5.76
CA SER A 51 6.49 3.66 5.09
C SER A 51 6.29 3.68 3.56
N SER A 52 6.36 2.51 2.91
CA SER A 52 6.26 2.40 1.45
C SER A 52 5.41 1.19 1.02
N PHE A 53 5.02 1.17 -0.25
CA PHE A 53 4.27 0.14 -0.92
C PHE A 53 4.77 -0.11 -2.34
N HIS A 54 4.60 -1.35 -2.80
CA HIS A 54 4.57 -1.74 -4.20
C HIS A 54 3.17 -2.22 -4.55
N LEU A 55 2.53 -1.59 -5.54
CA LEU A 55 1.17 -1.88 -5.97
C LEU A 55 1.18 -2.75 -7.23
N TYR A 56 0.40 -3.83 -7.19
CA TYR A 56 0.18 -4.74 -8.31
C TYR A 56 -1.31 -4.87 -8.60
N ILE A 57 -1.68 -4.77 -9.87
CA ILE A 57 -3.04 -5.07 -10.35
C ILE A 57 -2.93 -6.26 -11.31
N ASN A 58 -3.67 -7.33 -11.05
CA ASN A 58 -3.63 -8.56 -11.85
C ASN A 58 -2.20 -9.10 -12.07
N GLY A 59 -1.35 -8.96 -11.05
CA GLY A 59 0.06 -9.39 -11.09
C GLY A 59 1.03 -8.42 -11.77
N GLN A 60 0.56 -7.32 -12.37
CA GLN A 60 1.41 -6.33 -13.01
C GLN A 60 1.73 -5.18 -12.04
N LEU A 61 3.02 -4.87 -11.89
CA LEU A 61 3.48 -3.73 -11.08
C LEU A 61 2.99 -2.42 -11.70
N CYS A 62 2.23 -1.66 -10.92
CA CYS A 62 1.58 -0.43 -11.37
C CYS A 62 2.25 0.82 -10.78
N ALA A 63 2.60 0.80 -9.50
CA ALA A 63 3.16 1.96 -8.81
C ALA A 63 4.00 1.60 -7.58
N LEU A 64 4.88 2.53 -7.22
CA LEU A 64 5.68 2.53 -6.00
C LEU A 64 5.39 3.83 -5.24
N GLY A 65 5.32 3.79 -3.91
CA GLY A 65 5.07 4.98 -3.12
C GLY A 65 4.80 4.67 -1.66
N PRO A 66 4.10 5.56 -0.92
CA PRO A 66 4.10 6.98 -1.24
C PRO A 66 5.51 7.56 -1.02
N SER A 67 5.77 8.74 -1.56
CA SER A 67 6.86 9.56 -1.05
C SER A 67 6.64 9.86 0.42
N GLU A 68 7.73 9.91 1.19
CA GLU A 68 7.64 10.16 2.61
C GLU A 68 7.21 11.58 2.93
N HIS A 69 6.30 11.70 3.90
CA HIS A 69 5.91 12.99 4.44
C HIS A 69 6.84 13.35 5.62
N PRO A 70 7.40 14.57 5.67
CA PRO A 70 8.39 14.98 6.69
C PRO A 70 7.83 15.14 8.11
N LEU A 71 6.51 15.11 8.24
CA LEU A 71 5.77 15.17 9.52
C LEU A 71 5.01 13.87 9.77
N GLN A 72 4.31 13.78 10.91
CA GLN A 72 3.37 12.72 11.30
C GLN A 72 2.08 12.70 10.45
N LYS A 73 2.22 12.71 9.12
CA LYS A 73 1.15 12.60 8.12
C LYS A 73 1.58 11.63 7.01
N SER A 74 0.67 11.33 6.09
CA SER A 74 0.94 10.50 4.91
C SER A 74 0.36 11.19 3.68
N TYR A 75 1.10 11.16 2.56
CA TYR A 75 0.54 11.49 1.25
C TYR A 75 -0.27 10.29 0.74
N ALA A 76 -1.40 10.57 0.10
CA ALA A 76 -2.15 9.55 -0.64
C ALA A 76 -1.93 9.76 -2.14
N TYR A 77 -1.67 8.68 -2.85
CA TYR A 77 -1.53 8.70 -4.31
C TYR A 77 -2.89 8.34 -4.92
N CYS A 78 -3.26 9.02 -6.00
CA CYS A 78 -4.39 8.65 -6.85
C CYS A 78 -3.83 8.12 -8.16
N ILE A 79 -4.11 6.86 -8.45
CA ILE A 79 -3.55 6.13 -9.59
C ILE A 79 -4.70 5.64 -10.44
N ASP A 80 -4.73 6.03 -11.71
CA ASP A 80 -5.62 5.40 -12.68
C ASP A 80 -5.12 3.99 -12.99
N ILE A 81 -5.93 2.98 -12.70
CA ILE A 81 -5.64 1.56 -12.93
C ILE A 81 -6.49 0.97 -14.06
N ASN A 82 -7.30 1.77 -14.75
CA ASN A 82 -8.27 1.27 -15.73
C ASN A 82 -7.63 0.39 -16.81
N TYR A 83 -6.42 0.73 -17.25
CA TYR A 83 -5.67 -0.01 -18.27
C TYR A 83 -5.21 -1.42 -17.83
N LEU A 84 -5.32 -1.75 -16.55
CA LEU A 84 -4.97 -3.06 -15.98
C LEU A 84 -6.19 -3.88 -15.59
N VAL A 85 -7.39 -3.28 -15.63
CA VAL A 85 -8.65 -3.93 -15.23
C VAL A 85 -9.24 -4.69 -16.41
N GLN A 86 -9.83 -5.85 -16.12
CA GLN A 86 -10.55 -6.68 -17.08
C GLN A 86 -12.00 -6.93 -16.63
N VAL A 87 -12.90 -7.24 -17.58
CA VAL A 87 -14.26 -7.67 -17.24
C VAL A 87 -14.20 -8.99 -16.47
N GLY A 88 -14.96 -9.10 -15.38
CA GLY A 88 -14.92 -10.21 -14.46
C GLY A 88 -13.96 -9.97 -13.30
N SER A 89 -13.27 -11.03 -12.87
CA SER A 89 -12.43 -11.01 -11.67
C SER A 89 -11.11 -10.28 -11.89
N ASN A 90 -10.77 -9.45 -10.91
CA ASN A 90 -9.54 -8.69 -10.81
C ASN A 90 -8.96 -8.82 -9.41
N GLN A 91 -7.68 -8.52 -9.27
CA GLN A 91 -6.96 -8.59 -8.01
C GLN A 91 -6.09 -7.35 -7.80
N ILE A 92 -6.16 -6.83 -6.58
CA ILE A 92 -5.21 -5.86 -6.04
C ILE A 92 -4.29 -6.62 -5.09
N ALA A 93 -2.98 -6.51 -5.31
CA ALA A 93 -1.97 -6.98 -4.38
C ALA A 93 -1.04 -5.81 -4.03
N VAL A 94 -0.69 -5.70 -2.75
CA VAL A 94 0.16 -4.62 -2.25
C VAL A 94 1.19 -5.22 -1.32
N GLN A 95 2.46 -5.09 -1.66
CA GLN A 95 3.53 -5.27 -0.70
C GLN A 95 3.71 -3.95 0.05
N VAL A 96 3.72 -4.00 1.37
CA VAL A 96 3.90 -2.82 2.24
C VAL A 96 5.11 -3.05 3.13
N TYR A 97 5.93 -2.01 3.28
CA TYR A 97 7.09 -1.99 4.14
C TYR A 97 6.96 -0.87 5.17
N ASN A 98 7.14 -1.19 6.46
CA ASN A 98 7.27 -0.22 7.52
C ASN A 98 8.68 -0.28 8.09
N ALA A 99 9.38 0.86 8.07
CA ALA A 99 10.76 0.94 8.55
C ALA A 99 10.89 1.00 10.08
N ASN A 100 9.77 1.16 10.81
CA ASN A 100 9.62 1.33 12.27
C ASN A 100 10.78 2.03 13.02
N ALA A 101 11.48 2.96 12.36
CA ALA A 101 12.67 3.61 12.89
C ALA A 101 12.77 5.06 12.40
N PRO A 102 13.22 6.00 13.24
CA PRO A 102 13.47 7.37 12.79
C PRO A 102 14.75 7.43 11.94
N LEU A 103 14.68 8.09 10.79
CA LEU A 103 15.81 8.43 9.92
C LEU A 103 15.84 9.94 9.68
N VAL A 104 16.94 10.47 9.14
CA VAL A 104 17.09 11.91 8.88
C VAL A 104 15.96 12.49 8.01
N ASN A 105 15.42 11.70 7.09
CA ASN A 105 14.33 12.06 6.18
C ASN A 105 13.01 11.32 6.48
N HIS A 106 12.94 10.57 7.59
CA HIS A 106 11.80 9.71 7.91
C HIS A 106 11.44 9.84 9.39
N VAL A 107 10.22 10.26 9.68
CA VAL A 107 9.70 10.21 11.04
C VAL A 107 9.11 8.83 11.28
N GLN A 108 9.47 8.19 12.39
CA GLN A 108 8.87 6.92 12.80
C GLN A 108 7.35 7.06 12.90
N LYS A 109 6.63 6.17 12.21
CA LYS A 109 5.17 6.08 12.19
C LYS A 109 4.76 4.64 12.51
N PRO A 110 3.63 4.43 13.22
CA PRO A 110 3.08 3.09 13.34
C PRO A 110 2.80 2.52 11.95
N GLY A 111 2.99 1.22 11.81
CA GLY A 111 2.64 0.48 10.61
C GLY A 111 1.21 0.75 10.19
N GLY A 112 0.99 0.85 8.88
CA GLY A 112 -0.33 1.16 8.37
C GLY A 112 -0.39 1.16 6.86
N PHE A 113 -1.47 0.58 6.35
CA PHE A 113 -1.85 0.58 4.96
C PHE A 113 -3.27 1.13 4.83
N TRP A 114 -3.50 1.96 3.82
CA TRP A 114 -4.83 2.47 3.48
C TRP A 114 -5.00 2.50 1.97
N ALA A 115 -6.17 2.04 1.49
CA ALA A 115 -6.51 2.11 0.09
C ALA A 115 -8.02 2.24 -0.14
N GLN A 116 -8.40 2.84 -1.26
CA GLN A 116 -9.78 2.92 -1.72
C GLN A 116 -9.86 3.01 -3.25
N LEU A 117 -10.53 2.04 -3.87
CA LEU A 117 -10.81 2.02 -5.30
C LEU A 117 -12.15 2.72 -5.59
N GLN A 118 -12.11 3.70 -6.48
CA GLN A 118 -13.27 4.31 -7.11
C GLN A 118 -13.42 3.75 -8.53
N VAL A 119 -14.62 3.27 -8.86
CA VAL A 119 -15.00 2.87 -10.22
C VAL A 119 -16.16 3.75 -10.66
N ASP A 120 -15.98 4.48 -11.75
CA ASP A 120 -16.95 5.46 -12.27
C ASP A 120 -17.45 6.44 -11.19
N GLY A 121 -16.52 6.90 -10.35
CA GLY A 121 -16.78 7.83 -9.25
C GLY A 121 -17.51 7.23 -8.04
N LYS A 122 -17.63 5.90 -7.95
CA LYS A 122 -18.26 5.20 -6.82
C LYS A 122 -17.27 4.29 -6.11
N PRO A 123 -17.29 4.19 -4.77
CA PRO A 123 -16.45 3.26 -4.03
C PRO A 123 -16.84 1.82 -4.35
N LEU A 124 -15.85 1.00 -4.74
CA LEU A 124 -16.02 -0.44 -4.97
C LEU A 124 -15.26 -1.29 -3.96
N VAL A 125 -14.05 -0.88 -3.60
CA VAL A 125 -13.18 -1.57 -2.65
C VAL A 125 -12.53 -0.54 -1.74
N TRP A 126 -12.36 -0.85 -0.47
CA TRP A 126 -11.61 -0.03 0.49
C TRP A 126 -10.86 -0.92 1.46
N SER A 127 -9.82 -0.40 2.12
CA SER A 127 -9.06 -1.12 3.12
C SER A 127 -9.90 -1.33 4.38
N ASP A 128 -10.09 -2.60 4.75
CA ASP A 128 -10.86 -3.06 5.89
C ASP A 128 -10.41 -4.49 6.29
N GLU A 129 -11.14 -5.13 7.20
CA GLU A 129 -10.81 -6.47 7.68
C GLU A 129 -11.01 -7.58 6.63
N GLU A 130 -11.62 -7.29 5.48
CA GLU A 130 -11.81 -8.28 4.42
C GLU A 130 -10.60 -8.42 3.48
N TRP A 131 -9.55 -7.63 3.70
CA TRP A 131 -8.26 -7.82 3.05
C TRP A 131 -7.53 -9.02 3.64
N ARG A 132 -7.01 -9.87 2.77
CA ARG A 132 -6.09 -10.92 3.19
C ARG A 132 -4.72 -10.27 3.46
N CYS A 133 -4.09 -10.67 4.56
CA CYS A 133 -2.76 -10.22 4.94
C CYS A 133 -1.85 -11.44 5.14
N LEU A 134 -0.61 -11.33 4.70
CA LEU A 134 0.43 -12.33 4.88
C LEU A 134 1.71 -11.65 5.37
N THR A 135 2.30 -12.20 6.42
CA THR A 135 3.69 -11.91 6.79
C THR A 135 4.60 -12.83 5.95
N PRO A 136 5.35 -12.29 4.99
CA PRO A 136 6.16 -13.08 4.07
C PRO A 136 7.42 -13.65 4.75
N GLU A 137 7.67 -14.95 4.53
CA GLU A 137 8.88 -15.63 5.04
C GLU A 137 10.16 -15.23 4.29
N CYS A 138 10.03 -14.66 3.08
CA CYS A 138 11.17 -14.22 2.27
C CYS A 138 11.92 -13.01 2.85
N TYR A 139 11.42 -12.43 3.93
CA TYR A 139 12.07 -11.39 4.74
C TYR A 139 12.42 -11.93 6.13
N PRO A 140 13.44 -12.81 6.24
CA PRO A 140 13.67 -13.60 7.44
C PRO A 140 14.20 -12.79 8.63
N VAL A 141 14.91 -11.69 8.36
CA VAL A 141 15.51 -10.82 9.37
C VAL A 141 15.53 -9.38 8.86
N PRO A 142 15.55 -8.38 9.76
CA PRO A 142 15.78 -7.00 9.38
C PRO A 142 17.06 -6.84 8.55
N GLY A 143 16.97 -6.01 7.52
CA GLY A 143 18.09 -5.66 6.67
C GLY A 143 19.18 -4.86 7.38
N ILE A 144 20.29 -4.64 6.68
CA ILE A 144 21.41 -3.85 7.21
C ILE A 144 21.19 -2.37 6.92
N ILE A 145 21.22 -1.52 7.95
CA ILE A 145 21.26 -0.06 7.77
C ILE A 145 22.65 0.33 7.29
N ARG A 146 22.75 0.85 6.05
CA ARG A 146 24.03 1.23 5.43
C ARG A 146 24.42 2.69 5.63
N GLY A 147 23.55 3.51 6.21
CA GLY A 147 23.83 4.92 6.50
C GLY A 147 22.71 5.60 7.28
N VAL A 148 23.00 6.76 7.86
CA VAL A 148 22.12 7.48 8.79
C VAL A 148 20.83 8.01 8.14
N GLY A 149 20.78 8.10 6.80
CA GLY A 149 19.62 8.55 6.03
C GLY A 149 18.99 7.47 5.12
N ALA A 150 19.38 6.20 5.28
CA ALA A 150 18.87 5.11 4.45
C ALA A 150 18.03 4.16 5.29
N THR A 151 16.96 3.64 4.68
CA THR A 151 16.27 2.46 5.21
C THR A 151 17.20 1.26 5.17
N SER A 152 16.80 0.16 5.80
CA SER A 152 17.58 -1.07 5.73
C SER A 152 17.70 -1.55 4.27
N VAL A 153 18.77 -2.29 3.98
CA VAL A 153 18.89 -3.07 2.75
C VAL A 153 18.32 -4.46 3.02
N GLU A 154 17.18 -4.74 2.39
CA GLU A 154 16.45 -6.01 2.50
C GLU A 154 17.35 -7.23 2.23
N ILE A 155 17.16 -8.29 3.03
CA ILE A 155 17.75 -9.61 2.77
C ILE A 155 16.59 -10.50 2.31
N LEU A 156 16.64 -10.93 1.05
CA LEU A 156 15.60 -11.75 0.43
C LEU A 156 16.01 -13.22 0.39
N ASP A 157 15.16 -14.10 0.92
CA ASP A 157 15.24 -15.55 0.68
C ASP A 157 14.28 -15.95 -0.45
N PHE A 158 14.82 -16.56 -1.50
CA PHE A 158 14.08 -16.99 -2.71
C PHE A 158 13.82 -18.50 -2.76
N ARG A 159 14.22 -19.25 -1.73
CA ARG A 159 14.13 -20.72 -1.70
C ARG A 159 12.71 -21.23 -1.59
#